data_AF-G9NPV4-F1
#
_entry.id   AF-G9NPV4-F1
#
_cell.length_a   1.000
_cell.length_b   1.000
_cell.length_c   1.000
_cell.angle_alpha   90.00
_cell.angle_beta   90.00
_cell.angle_gamma   90.00
#
_symmetry.space_group_name_H-M   'P 1'
#
loop_
_entity.id
_entity.type
_entity.pdbx_description
1 polymer ?
#
loop_
_entity_poly.entity_id
_entity_poly.type
_entity_poly.pdbx_seq_one_letter_code
_entity_poly.pdbx_strand_id
1 'polypeptide(L)'
;MSEFHRFGNLPTELRLQIWRHALQPINPTRRRAHFFSVTNYLEDGDALKKLRVQCFLGSDCEFEHGSQFCLAAPKFGSSHSWTNNNPSAYLWDFGMWSACCESNAVIEKHYNLDYWKAKLRQGRTDFRDDQFDDACVPFIHPRPDGDWCFPIHTNRDLVCLQPSNIDAVGFYWEHEYFMQDFCMIEWNKGLRGIVNLALEYDPSWFDGFIENFSVLHFFQEKSPRGLLIRTLVAMDDDDSVYLPETVWLIDHSLKRDKDKGDRVTSREGKVFHGSNEKFVQVLDGHDYSGTYDHSALEFLDHLGILLDGLEPPRHSCLRHNGMYIGCNGCDAGGSDYYCVEHHLQVLACEDAE
;
A
#
# COMPACT_ATOMS: atom_id res chain seq x y z
N MET A 1 -0.68 -36.52 -2.08
CA MET A 1 -1.78 -35.68 -1.58
C MET A 1 -2.96 -36.59 -1.33
N SER A 2 -3.50 -36.67 -0.10
CA SER A 2 -4.72 -37.44 0.17
C SER A 2 -5.92 -36.53 -0.07
N GLU A 3 -6.76 -36.83 -1.06
CA GLU A 3 -8.03 -36.15 -1.21
C GLU A 3 -8.97 -36.57 -0.06
N PHE A 4 -9.44 -35.59 0.70
CA PHE A 4 -10.38 -35.83 1.80
C PHE A 4 -11.81 -35.95 1.23
N HIS A 5 -12.11 -37.08 0.59
CA HIS A 5 -13.40 -37.35 -0.07
C HIS A 5 -14.61 -37.36 0.89
N ARG A 6 -14.39 -37.32 2.20
CA ARG A 6 -15.46 -37.42 3.20
C ARG A 6 -16.10 -36.09 3.55
N PHE A 7 -15.50 -34.94 3.20
CA PHE A 7 -16.07 -33.64 3.54
C PHE A 7 -17.45 -33.46 2.91
N GLY A 8 -17.61 -33.80 1.62
CA GLY A 8 -18.89 -33.71 0.92
C GLY A 8 -19.99 -34.61 1.47
N ASN A 9 -19.64 -35.64 2.25
CA ASN A 9 -20.61 -36.55 2.87
C ASN A 9 -21.11 -36.07 4.24
N LEU A 10 -20.57 -34.98 4.77
CA LEU A 10 -21.06 -34.39 6.01
C LEU A 10 -22.41 -33.70 5.77
N PRO A 11 -23.33 -33.73 6.76
CA PRO A 11 -24.50 -32.87 6.76
C PRO A 11 -24.14 -31.41 6.47
N THR A 12 -25.01 -30.74 5.72
CA THR A 12 -24.79 -29.35 5.28
C THR A 12 -24.48 -28.42 6.44
N GLU A 13 -25.13 -28.60 7.59
CA GLU A 13 -24.92 -27.81 8.79
C GLU A 13 -23.47 -27.93 9.29
N LEU A 14 -22.89 -29.13 9.27
CA LEU A 14 -21.51 -29.36 9.68
C LEU A 14 -20.51 -28.80 8.67
N ARG A 15 -20.78 -28.95 7.37
CA ARG A 15 -19.93 -28.36 6.31
C ARG A 15 -19.87 -26.85 6.44
N LEU A 16 -21.02 -26.20 6.62
CA LEU A 16 -21.11 -24.76 6.84
C LEU A 16 -20.43 -24.29 8.13
N GLN A 17 -20.53 -25.07 9.22
CA GLN A 17 -19.80 -24.77 10.46
C GLN A 17 -18.29 -24.85 10.23
N ILE A 18 -17.80 -25.91 9.60
CA ILE A 18 -16.37 -26.06 9.29
C ILE A 18 -15.88 -24.89 8.43
N TRP A 19 -16.62 -24.52 7.39
CA TRP A 19 -16.26 -23.36 6.57
C TRP A 19 -16.19 -22.06 7.35
N ARG A 20 -17.17 -21.78 8.22
CA ARG A 20 -17.12 -20.57 9.05
C ARG A 20 -15.95 -20.58 10.04
N HIS A 21 -15.59 -21.75 10.56
CA HIS A 21 -14.45 -21.88 11.47
C HIS A 21 -13.09 -21.83 10.78
N ALA A 22 -13.03 -22.15 9.48
CA ALA A 22 -11.80 -22.08 8.70
C ALA A 22 -11.41 -20.65 8.31
N LEU A 23 -12.35 -19.70 8.33
CA LEU A 23 -12.09 -18.31 7.98
C LEU A 23 -11.34 -17.57 9.07
N GLN A 24 -10.46 -16.67 8.65
CA GLN A 24 -9.85 -15.74 9.60
C GLN A 24 -10.91 -14.84 10.25
N PRO A 25 -10.87 -14.67 11.58
CA PRO A 25 -11.74 -13.71 12.25
C PRO A 25 -11.54 -12.31 11.69
N ILE A 26 -12.64 -11.61 11.41
CA ILE A 26 -12.61 -10.18 11.11
C ILE A 26 -12.34 -9.46 12.42
N ASN A 27 -11.13 -8.94 12.56
CA ASN A 27 -10.73 -8.13 13.71
C ASN A 27 -10.46 -6.69 13.24
N PRO A 28 -11.28 -5.71 13.65
CA PRO A 28 -11.09 -4.30 13.30
C PRO A 28 -9.73 -3.72 13.71
N THR A 29 -9.05 -4.32 14.70
CA THR A 29 -7.73 -3.87 15.16
C THR A 29 -6.58 -4.53 14.40
N ARG A 30 -6.85 -5.64 13.68
CA ARG A 30 -5.83 -6.38 12.94
C ARG A 30 -5.69 -5.82 11.53
N ARG A 31 -4.76 -4.89 11.37
CA ARG A 31 -4.41 -4.31 10.07
C ARG A 31 -3.70 -5.34 9.21
N ARG A 32 -4.02 -5.38 7.93
CA ARG A 32 -3.48 -6.36 6.98
C ARG A 32 -2.45 -5.70 6.07
N ALA A 33 -1.47 -6.46 5.60
CA ALA A 33 -0.51 -6.02 4.59
C ALA A 33 -0.80 -6.69 3.25
N HIS A 34 -0.87 -5.90 2.17
CA HIS A 34 -1.14 -6.37 0.82
C HIS A 34 -0.09 -5.83 -0.14
N PHE A 35 0.53 -6.73 -0.90
CA PHE A 35 1.59 -6.42 -1.85
C PHE A 35 1.07 -6.55 -3.27
N PHE A 36 1.39 -5.56 -4.08
CA PHE A 36 1.01 -5.52 -5.49
C PHE A 36 2.14 -5.01 -6.34
N SER A 37 2.23 -5.58 -7.53
CA SER A 37 3.00 -4.97 -8.59
C SER A 37 2.20 -3.86 -9.26
N VAL A 38 2.82 -2.71 -9.55
CA VAL A 38 2.23 -1.69 -10.42
C VAL A 38 2.71 -1.91 -11.83
N THR A 39 1.75 -2.06 -12.74
CA THR A 39 1.95 -2.36 -14.17
C THR A 39 1.33 -1.27 -15.03
N ASN A 40 1.89 -1.02 -16.21
CA ASN A 40 1.31 -0.14 -17.21
C ASN A 40 0.44 -0.97 -18.18
N TYR A 41 -0.81 -0.56 -18.36
CA TYR A 41 -1.81 -1.28 -19.13
C TYR A 41 -1.40 -1.48 -20.60
N LEU A 42 -0.85 -0.41 -21.19
CA LEU A 42 -0.52 -0.27 -22.61
C LEU A 42 0.85 -0.84 -22.96
N GLU A 43 1.82 -0.69 -22.05
CA GLU A 43 3.21 -1.05 -22.30
C GLU A 43 3.57 -2.47 -21.85
N ASP A 44 2.92 -2.97 -20.79
CA ASP A 44 3.29 -4.27 -20.25
C ASP A 44 2.70 -5.44 -21.04
N GLY A 45 3.50 -6.49 -21.18
CA GLY A 45 3.19 -7.67 -22.01
C GLY A 45 2.03 -8.53 -21.49
N ASP A 46 1.51 -9.40 -22.37
CA ASP A 46 0.31 -10.21 -22.13
C ASP A 46 0.38 -11.13 -20.89
N ALA A 47 1.58 -11.50 -20.45
CA ALA A 47 1.77 -12.28 -19.22
C ALA A 47 1.32 -11.51 -17.97
N LEU A 48 1.67 -10.22 -17.87
CA LEU A 48 1.26 -9.36 -16.76
C LEU A 48 -0.21 -9.00 -16.83
N LYS A 49 -0.77 -8.84 -18.04
CA LYS A 49 -2.22 -8.59 -18.24
C LYS A 49 -3.09 -9.62 -17.54
N LYS A 50 -2.70 -10.90 -17.62
CA LYS A 50 -3.41 -12.01 -16.98
C LYS A 50 -3.30 -12.01 -15.45
N LEU A 51 -2.39 -11.23 -14.88
CA LEU A 51 -2.16 -11.14 -13.44
C LEU A 51 -2.74 -9.87 -12.83
N ARG A 52 -3.41 -9.04 -13.62
CA ARG A 52 -4.04 -7.80 -13.15
C ARG A 52 -5.25 -8.09 -12.29
N VAL A 53 -5.55 -7.13 -11.42
CA VAL A 53 -6.71 -7.09 -10.55
C VAL A 53 -7.36 -5.71 -10.68
N GLN A 54 -8.68 -5.66 -10.52
CA GLN A 54 -9.45 -4.42 -10.52
C GLN A 54 -10.36 -4.33 -9.30
N CYS A 55 -10.74 -3.14 -8.88
CA CYS A 55 -11.82 -3.02 -7.90
C CYS A 55 -13.15 -3.52 -8.49
N PHE A 56 -14.11 -3.84 -7.63
CA PHE A 56 -15.41 -4.39 -8.02
C PHE A 56 -16.17 -3.55 -9.06
N LEU A 57 -16.00 -2.23 -9.04
CA LEU A 57 -16.65 -1.33 -9.99
C LEU A 57 -16.13 -1.54 -11.43
N GLY A 58 -14.89 -2.00 -11.60
CA GLY A 58 -14.30 -2.21 -12.93
C GLY A 58 -14.43 -0.94 -13.79
N SER A 59 -14.99 -1.10 -15.00
CA SER A 59 -15.26 -0.02 -15.93
C SER A 59 -16.36 0.96 -15.48
N ASP A 60 -17.18 0.59 -14.50
CA ASP A 60 -18.20 1.48 -13.94
C ASP A 60 -17.59 2.51 -12.97
N CYS A 61 -16.27 2.51 -12.77
CA CYS A 61 -15.60 3.58 -12.05
C CYS A 61 -15.21 4.73 -13.00
N GLU A 62 -15.54 5.96 -12.62
CA GLU A 62 -15.48 7.13 -13.51
C GLU A 62 -14.07 7.48 -14.02
N PHE A 63 -13.02 7.10 -13.29
CA PHE A 63 -11.63 7.41 -13.61
C PHE A 63 -10.93 6.41 -14.56
N GLU A 64 -11.69 5.56 -15.27
CA GLU A 64 -11.13 4.52 -16.15
C GLU A 64 -10.02 3.68 -15.46
N HIS A 65 -10.25 3.20 -14.23
CA HIS A 65 -9.23 2.45 -13.50
C HIS A 65 -8.64 1.34 -14.36
N GLY A 66 -7.31 1.33 -14.46
CA GLY A 66 -6.63 0.36 -15.30
C GLY A 66 -6.53 0.72 -16.78
N SER A 67 -6.89 1.94 -17.20
CA SER A 67 -6.61 2.42 -18.57
C SER A 67 -5.12 2.65 -18.81
N GLN A 68 -4.41 3.14 -17.79
CA GLN A 68 -2.97 3.40 -17.86
C GLN A 68 -2.16 2.57 -16.87
N PHE A 69 -2.55 2.49 -15.60
CA PHE A 69 -1.86 1.66 -14.60
C PHE A 69 -2.80 0.72 -13.87
N CYS A 70 -2.31 -0.49 -13.58
CA CYS A 70 -3.05 -1.53 -12.89
C CYS A 70 -2.19 -2.16 -11.79
N LEU A 71 -2.81 -2.54 -10.69
CA LEU A 71 -2.23 -3.50 -9.77
C LEU A 71 -2.27 -4.90 -10.40
N ALA A 72 -1.22 -5.64 -10.15
CA ALA A 72 -1.07 -7.02 -10.55
C ALA A 72 -0.45 -7.84 -9.42
N ALA A 73 -0.40 -9.15 -9.63
CA ALA A 73 0.31 -10.06 -8.76
C ALA A 73 1.73 -9.55 -8.45
N PRO A 74 2.14 -9.49 -7.17
CA PRO A 74 3.45 -9.00 -6.78
C PRO A 74 4.57 -9.91 -7.31
N LYS A 75 5.79 -9.38 -7.32
CA LYS A 75 6.98 -10.09 -7.78
C LYS A 75 7.86 -10.47 -6.60
N PHE A 76 7.73 -11.72 -6.17
CA PHE A 76 8.64 -12.34 -5.21
C PHE A 76 9.49 -13.41 -5.92
N GLY A 77 10.81 -13.21 -5.94
CA GLY A 77 11.73 -14.07 -6.68
C GLY A 77 11.77 -13.75 -8.19
N SER A 78 11.74 -14.78 -9.04
CA SER A 78 11.98 -14.63 -10.48
C SER A 78 10.77 -14.21 -11.30
N SER A 79 9.55 -14.28 -10.77
CA SER A 79 8.32 -14.06 -11.54
C SER A 79 7.16 -13.53 -10.70
N HIS A 80 6.26 -12.79 -11.34
CA HIS A 80 5.01 -12.35 -10.72
C HIS A 80 4.10 -13.52 -10.41
N SER A 81 3.53 -13.55 -9.20
CA SER A 81 2.62 -14.62 -8.79
C SER A 81 1.74 -14.18 -7.63
N TRP A 82 0.46 -14.55 -7.71
CA TRP A 82 -0.48 -14.28 -6.64
C TRP A 82 -0.18 -15.10 -5.38
N THR A 83 0.43 -16.28 -5.49
CA THR A 83 0.55 -17.23 -4.39
C THR A 83 1.99 -17.62 -4.05
N ASN A 84 2.94 -17.43 -4.96
CA ASN A 84 4.33 -17.84 -4.75
C ASN A 84 5.08 -16.80 -3.92
N ASN A 85 5.52 -17.18 -2.71
CA ASN A 85 6.28 -16.33 -1.77
C ASN A 85 5.64 -14.96 -1.50
N ASN A 86 4.32 -14.86 -1.65
CA ASN A 86 3.60 -13.61 -1.47
C ASN A 86 3.14 -13.48 0.00
N PRO A 87 3.63 -12.49 0.75
CA PRO A 87 3.29 -12.30 2.15
C PRO A 87 1.92 -11.62 2.34
N SER A 88 1.14 -11.39 1.28
CA SER A 88 -0.11 -10.63 1.38
C SER A 88 -1.19 -11.36 2.17
N ALA A 89 -1.90 -10.60 3.01
CA ALA A 89 -2.99 -11.08 3.84
C ALA A 89 -4.25 -11.46 3.04
N TYR A 90 -4.45 -10.94 1.82
CA TYR A 90 -5.52 -11.41 0.94
C TYR A 90 -5.42 -12.91 0.62
N LEU A 91 -4.28 -13.55 0.91
CA LEU A 91 -4.11 -15.00 0.76
C LEU A 91 -4.61 -15.83 1.94
N TRP A 92 -4.92 -15.23 3.09
CA TRP A 92 -5.32 -16.00 4.28
C TRP A 92 -6.53 -16.92 4.03
N ASP A 93 -7.53 -16.43 3.29
CA ASP A 93 -8.73 -17.20 2.95
C ASP A 93 -8.71 -17.68 1.49
N PHE A 94 -7.56 -17.64 0.82
CA PHE A 94 -7.44 -17.99 -0.60
C PHE A 94 -7.86 -19.42 -0.92
N GLY A 95 -7.43 -20.37 -0.07
CA GLY A 95 -7.78 -21.78 -0.23
C GLY A 95 -9.28 -22.02 -0.11
N MET A 96 -9.96 -21.23 0.73
CA MET A 96 -11.40 -21.28 0.89
C MET A 96 -12.15 -20.74 -0.33
N TRP A 97 -11.64 -19.68 -0.98
CA TRP A 97 -12.24 -19.15 -2.21
C TRP A 97 -12.05 -20.07 -3.43
N SER A 98 -11.01 -20.90 -3.41
CA SER A 98 -10.70 -21.83 -4.51
C SER A 98 -11.27 -23.23 -4.29
N ALA A 99 -11.96 -23.49 -3.17
CA ALA A 99 -12.41 -24.82 -2.80
C ALA A 99 -13.72 -25.25 -3.51
N CYS A 100 -14.82 -24.51 -3.33
CA CYS A 100 -16.08 -24.76 -4.03
C CYS A 100 -17.06 -23.57 -3.93
N CYS A 101 -18.18 -23.62 -4.66
CA CYS A 101 -19.19 -22.56 -4.60
C CYS A 101 -19.81 -22.36 -3.20
N GLU A 102 -19.89 -23.43 -2.39
CA GLU A 102 -20.40 -23.33 -1.02
C GLU A 102 -19.46 -22.53 -0.12
N SER A 103 -18.15 -22.77 -0.20
CA SER A 103 -17.17 -22.01 0.57
C SER A 103 -17.11 -20.54 0.12
N ASN A 104 -17.27 -20.28 -1.19
CA ASN A 104 -17.35 -18.91 -1.73
C ASN A 104 -18.51 -18.15 -1.12
N ALA A 105 -19.72 -18.73 -1.11
CA ALA A 105 -20.89 -18.11 -0.49
C ALA A 105 -20.69 -17.83 1.02
N VAL A 106 -19.94 -18.68 1.73
CA VAL A 106 -19.59 -18.45 3.14
C VAL A 106 -18.62 -17.26 3.29
N ILE A 107 -17.60 -17.14 2.44
CA ILE A 107 -16.67 -15.99 2.44
C ILE A 107 -17.40 -14.69 2.11
N GLU A 108 -18.22 -14.69 1.05
CA GLU A 108 -18.95 -13.48 0.61
C GLU A 108 -19.80 -12.93 1.75
N LYS A 109 -20.47 -13.82 2.48
CA LYS A 109 -21.25 -13.46 3.65
C LYS A 109 -20.38 -13.00 4.83
N HIS A 110 -19.26 -13.69 5.09
CA HIS A 110 -18.34 -13.35 6.19
C HIS A 110 -17.81 -11.92 6.06
N TYR A 111 -17.36 -11.55 4.87
CA TYR A 111 -16.84 -10.20 4.58
C TYR A 111 -17.92 -9.19 4.19
N ASN A 112 -19.20 -9.59 4.22
CA ASN A 112 -20.34 -8.75 3.86
C ASN A 112 -20.17 -8.08 2.49
N LEU A 113 -19.70 -8.82 1.48
CA LEU A 113 -19.30 -8.25 0.20
C LEU A 113 -20.47 -7.56 -0.52
N ASP A 114 -21.69 -8.07 -0.41
CA ASP A 114 -22.86 -7.45 -1.04
C ASP A 114 -23.17 -6.05 -0.50
N TYR A 115 -22.99 -5.85 0.82
CA TYR A 115 -23.11 -4.53 1.43
C TYR A 115 -22.06 -3.57 0.86
N TRP A 116 -20.79 -4.00 0.78
CA TRP A 116 -19.71 -3.15 0.26
C TRP A 116 -19.89 -2.84 -1.22
N LYS A 117 -20.26 -3.83 -2.04
CA LYS A 117 -20.60 -3.65 -3.46
C LYS A 117 -21.72 -2.62 -3.63
N ALA A 118 -22.74 -2.65 -2.78
CA ALA A 118 -23.82 -1.67 -2.80
C ALA A 118 -23.36 -0.27 -2.36
N LYS A 119 -22.56 -0.18 -1.28
CA LYS A 119 -22.00 1.09 -0.78
C LYS A 119 -21.09 1.77 -1.82
N LEU A 120 -20.22 1.01 -2.48
CA LEU A 120 -19.35 1.49 -3.55
C LEU A 120 -20.14 2.07 -4.74
N ARG A 121 -21.22 1.40 -5.16
CA ARG A 121 -22.08 1.88 -6.24
C ARG A 121 -22.78 3.19 -5.90
N GLN A 122 -23.19 3.36 -4.64
CA GLN A 122 -23.80 4.60 -4.16
C GLN A 122 -22.78 5.74 -4.10
N GLY A 123 -21.51 5.43 -3.82
CA GLY A 123 -20.47 6.43 -3.59
C GLY A 123 -20.69 7.23 -2.30
N ARG A 124 -19.78 8.16 -2.00
CA ARG A 124 -19.91 9.05 -0.85
C ARG A 124 -20.84 10.21 -1.20
N THR A 125 -21.89 10.40 -0.39
CA THR A 125 -22.89 11.46 -0.60
C THR A 125 -22.47 12.82 -0.04
N ASP A 126 -21.54 12.86 0.92
CA ASP A 126 -20.98 14.10 1.48
C ASP A 126 -19.47 13.95 1.79
N PHE A 127 -18.66 14.87 1.27
CA PHE A 127 -17.21 14.91 1.50
C PHE A 127 -16.86 15.31 2.94
N ARG A 128 -17.78 15.92 3.68
CA ARG A 128 -17.61 16.40 5.07
C ARG A 128 -18.03 15.39 6.13
N ASP A 129 -18.42 14.18 5.74
CA ASP A 129 -18.74 13.15 6.72
C ASP A 129 -17.45 12.60 7.34
N ASP A 130 -17.00 13.26 8.42
CA ASP A 130 -15.77 12.97 9.15
C ASP A 130 -15.78 11.61 9.88
N GLN A 131 -16.87 10.85 9.79
CA GLN A 131 -16.90 9.50 10.36
C GLN A 131 -15.85 8.63 9.68
N PHE A 132 -14.91 8.15 10.49
CA PHE A 132 -13.89 7.15 10.17
C PHE A 132 -14.53 5.77 9.98
N ASP A 133 -15.56 5.70 9.15
CA ASP A 133 -16.24 4.46 8.79
C ASP A 133 -15.24 3.52 8.14
N ASP A 134 -15.32 2.25 8.49
CA ASP A 134 -14.58 1.18 7.83
C ASP A 134 -14.80 1.28 6.31
N ALA A 135 -13.72 1.17 5.54
CA ALA A 135 -13.75 1.31 4.08
C ALA A 135 -13.21 0.03 3.46
N CYS A 136 -14.10 -0.89 3.09
CA CYS A 136 -13.70 -2.15 2.46
C CYS A 136 -14.03 -2.11 0.97
N VAL A 137 -13.01 -2.35 0.15
CA VAL A 137 -13.15 -2.46 -1.30
C VAL A 137 -12.86 -3.88 -1.75
N PRO A 138 -13.85 -4.57 -2.36
CA PRO A 138 -13.60 -5.87 -2.98
C PRO A 138 -12.81 -5.68 -4.28
N PHE A 139 -11.72 -6.42 -4.41
CA PHE A 139 -10.92 -6.53 -5.61
C PHE A 139 -11.20 -7.86 -6.30
N ILE A 140 -11.27 -7.84 -7.63
CA ILE A 140 -11.56 -8.99 -8.48
C ILE A 140 -10.36 -9.29 -9.37
N HIS A 141 -9.89 -10.53 -9.28
CA HIS A 141 -8.96 -11.13 -10.22
C HIS A 141 -9.71 -12.19 -11.06
N PRO A 142 -9.95 -11.94 -12.36
CA PRO A 142 -10.69 -12.86 -13.21
C PRO A 142 -9.94 -14.19 -13.41
N ARG A 143 -10.67 -15.31 -13.34
CA ARG A 143 -10.10 -16.65 -13.62
C ARG A 143 -11.03 -17.51 -14.48
N PRO A 144 -10.48 -18.49 -15.22
CA PRO A 144 -11.30 -19.38 -16.05
C PRO A 144 -12.34 -20.21 -15.26
N ASP A 145 -12.04 -20.54 -14.00
CA ASP A 145 -12.85 -21.38 -13.10
C ASP A 145 -13.76 -20.57 -12.15
N GLY A 146 -13.73 -19.24 -12.28
CA GLY A 146 -14.52 -18.32 -11.47
C GLY A 146 -13.65 -17.23 -10.85
N ASP A 147 -14.17 -16.02 -10.85
CA ASP A 147 -13.45 -14.85 -10.36
C ASP A 147 -12.99 -15.01 -8.90
N TRP A 148 -11.74 -14.67 -8.64
CA TRP A 148 -11.24 -14.55 -7.29
C TRP A 148 -11.51 -13.15 -6.75
N CYS A 149 -12.30 -13.06 -5.68
CA CYS A 149 -12.59 -11.80 -5.01
C CYS A 149 -11.93 -11.77 -3.63
N PHE A 150 -11.30 -10.65 -3.28
CA PHE A 150 -10.75 -10.43 -1.94
C PHE A 150 -10.96 -8.98 -1.47
N PRO A 151 -11.33 -8.78 -0.19
CA PRO A 151 -11.55 -7.45 0.38
C PRO A 151 -10.25 -6.82 0.88
N ILE A 152 -10.08 -5.52 0.61
CA ILE A 152 -9.02 -4.68 1.20
C ILE A 152 -9.68 -3.55 1.98
N HIS A 153 -9.26 -3.33 3.23
CA HIS A 153 -9.72 -2.19 4.03
C HIS A 153 -8.81 -1.00 3.79
N THR A 154 -9.06 -0.20 2.76
CA THR A 154 -8.08 0.78 2.23
C THR A 154 -7.73 1.90 3.21
N ASN A 155 -8.61 2.18 4.18
CA ASN A 155 -8.37 3.15 5.24
C ASN A 155 -7.64 2.59 6.49
N ARG A 156 -7.29 1.30 6.49
CA ARG A 156 -6.69 0.60 7.65
C ARG A 156 -5.51 -0.28 7.29
N ASP A 157 -5.63 -1.00 6.20
CA ASP A 157 -4.64 -1.93 5.69
C ASP A 157 -3.46 -1.18 5.07
N LEU A 158 -2.30 -1.83 5.06
CA LEU A 158 -1.11 -1.41 4.35
C LEU A 158 -1.18 -1.93 2.91
N VAL A 159 -0.99 -1.05 1.94
CA VAL A 159 -0.84 -1.42 0.53
C VAL A 159 0.56 -1.09 0.08
N CYS A 160 1.36 -2.12 -0.16
CA CYS A 160 2.72 -2.01 -0.67
C CYS A 160 2.75 -2.10 -2.18
N LEU A 161 3.35 -1.11 -2.82
CA LEU A 161 3.49 -1.03 -4.28
C LEU A 161 4.90 -1.41 -4.72
N GLN A 162 4.97 -2.34 -5.66
CA GLN A 162 6.20 -2.78 -6.33
C GLN A 162 6.14 -2.33 -7.80
N PRO A 163 6.68 -1.16 -8.17
CA PRO A 163 6.65 -0.72 -9.54
C PRO A 163 7.45 -1.68 -10.43
N SER A 164 6.76 -2.35 -11.37
CA SER A 164 7.35 -3.45 -12.15
C SER A 164 8.12 -2.95 -13.37
N ASN A 165 7.66 -1.84 -13.93
CA ASN A 165 8.30 -1.10 -15.00
C ASN A 165 8.28 0.38 -14.61
N ILE A 166 9.35 0.81 -13.94
CA ILE A 166 9.42 2.17 -13.42
C ILE A 166 9.51 3.24 -14.51
N ASP A 167 9.96 2.86 -15.71
CA ASP A 167 9.99 3.76 -16.86
C ASP A 167 8.59 4.14 -17.33
N ALA A 168 7.63 3.24 -17.09
CA ALA A 168 6.25 3.41 -17.46
C ALA A 168 5.45 4.17 -16.39
N VAL A 169 5.89 4.12 -15.12
CA VAL A 169 5.13 4.54 -13.94
C VAL A 169 5.50 5.97 -13.49
N GLY A 170 4.56 6.90 -13.68
CA GLY A 170 4.59 8.21 -13.02
C GLY A 170 5.55 9.25 -13.61
N PHE A 171 5.85 9.16 -14.91
CA PHE A 171 6.64 10.19 -15.62
C PHE A 171 5.78 10.99 -16.61
N TYR A 172 4.70 11.59 -16.13
CA TYR A 172 3.94 12.55 -16.93
C TYR A 172 3.88 13.88 -16.19
N TRP A 173 4.75 14.80 -16.60
CA TRP A 173 4.68 16.22 -16.21
C TRP A 173 3.34 16.88 -16.59
N GLU A 174 2.51 16.20 -17.39
CA GLU A 174 1.25 16.71 -17.95
C GLU A 174 0.00 16.23 -17.18
N HIS A 175 0.14 15.31 -16.22
CA HIS A 175 -1.00 14.78 -15.46
C HIS A 175 -0.90 15.22 -14.00
N GLU A 176 -1.81 16.11 -13.60
CA GLU A 176 -1.95 16.69 -12.24
C GLU A 176 -2.32 15.66 -11.16
N TYR A 177 -2.41 14.38 -11.52
CA TYR A 177 -3.06 13.35 -10.73
C TYR A 177 -2.21 12.09 -10.56
N PHE A 178 -0.93 12.28 -10.27
CA PHE A 178 0.06 11.23 -10.04
C PHE A 178 -0.46 10.08 -9.16
N MET A 179 -1.22 10.36 -8.09
CA MET A 179 -1.81 9.31 -7.25
C MET A 179 -3.09 8.68 -7.81
N GLN A 180 -3.88 9.36 -8.65
CA GLN A 180 -5.06 8.75 -9.30
C GLN A 180 -4.65 7.64 -10.27
N ASP A 181 -3.47 7.77 -10.88
CA ASP A 181 -2.87 6.74 -11.72
C ASP A 181 -2.71 5.41 -10.96
N PHE A 182 -2.33 5.44 -9.68
CA PHE A 182 -2.21 4.25 -8.83
C PHE A 182 -3.49 3.90 -8.09
N CYS A 183 -4.31 4.92 -7.79
CA CYS A 183 -5.49 4.77 -6.95
C CYS A 183 -6.60 4.14 -7.78
N MET A 184 -6.63 2.82 -7.80
CA MET A 184 -7.62 2.00 -8.51
C MET A 184 -9.03 2.05 -7.91
N ILE A 185 -9.28 3.04 -7.06
CA ILE A 185 -10.58 3.33 -6.46
C ILE A 185 -10.64 4.85 -6.34
N GLU A 186 -11.60 5.48 -7.02
CA GLU A 186 -11.85 6.91 -6.89
C GLU A 186 -12.02 7.27 -5.41
N TRP A 187 -11.39 8.32 -4.91
CA TRP A 187 -11.39 8.64 -3.47
C TRP A 187 -12.80 8.71 -2.86
N ASN A 188 -13.77 9.27 -3.60
CA ASN A 188 -15.17 9.38 -3.18
C ASN A 188 -15.92 8.03 -3.23
N LYS A 189 -15.44 7.04 -4.00
CA LYS A 189 -15.99 5.68 -4.06
C LYS A 189 -15.25 4.77 -3.09
N GLY A 190 -13.96 4.97 -2.92
CA GLY A 190 -13.03 4.21 -2.07
C GLY A 190 -13.02 4.63 -0.61
N LEU A 191 -13.95 5.51 -0.21
CA LEU A 191 -14.21 5.87 1.17
C LEU A 191 -12.92 6.28 1.92
N ARG A 192 -12.11 7.16 1.28
CA ARG A 192 -10.80 7.72 1.72
C ARG A 192 -9.52 7.11 1.14
N GLY A 193 -9.58 6.48 -0.04
CA GLY A 193 -8.37 6.04 -0.76
C GLY A 193 -7.50 5.08 0.06
N ILE A 194 -6.21 4.99 -0.29
CA ILE A 194 -5.21 4.19 0.42
C ILE A 194 -4.53 5.07 1.47
N VAL A 195 -4.86 4.85 2.74
CA VAL A 195 -4.33 5.66 3.87
C VAL A 195 -2.90 5.28 4.21
N ASN A 196 -2.56 3.99 4.16
CA ASN A 196 -1.22 3.48 4.47
C ASN A 196 -0.60 2.90 3.19
N LEU A 197 0.17 3.73 2.50
CA LEU A 197 0.89 3.34 1.29
C LEU A 197 2.30 2.90 1.66
N ALA A 198 2.82 1.82 1.08
CA ALA A 198 4.18 1.38 1.34
C ALA A 198 5.01 1.19 0.06
N LEU A 199 6.31 1.39 0.22
CA LEU A 199 7.35 1.01 -0.73
C LEU A 199 8.40 0.17 0.01
N GLU A 200 8.95 -0.82 -0.67
CA GLU A 200 10.07 -1.59 -0.12
C GLU A 200 11.35 -0.79 -0.31
N TYR A 201 12.04 -0.53 0.80
CA TYR A 201 13.33 0.13 0.81
C TYR A 201 14.41 -0.81 0.27
N ASP A 202 15.30 -0.25 -0.55
CA ASP A 202 16.50 -0.93 -1.02
C ASP A 202 17.72 -0.09 -0.58
N PRO A 203 18.75 -0.69 0.08
CA PRO A 203 19.94 0.04 0.53
C PRO A 203 20.66 0.84 -0.57
N SER A 204 20.53 0.43 -1.84
CA SER A 204 21.06 1.21 -2.99
C SER A 204 20.40 2.58 -3.14
N TRP A 205 19.29 2.86 -2.47
CA TRP A 205 18.70 4.20 -2.43
C TRP A 205 19.62 5.22 -1.75
N PHE A 206 20.59 4.75 -0.97
CA PHE A 206 21.64 5.58 -0.40
C PHE A 206 22.75 5.93 -1.40
N ASP A 207 22.91 5.14 -2.46
CA ASP A 207 23.95 5.32 -3.47
C ASP A 207 23.78 6.66 -4.19
N GLY A 208 24.83 7.48 -4.16
CA GLY A 208 24.84 8.82 -4.75
C GLY A 208 23.88 9.82 -4.09
N PHE A 209 23.24 9.45 -2.97
CA PHE A 209 22.27 10.32 -2.28
C PHE A 209 22.97 11.54 -1.66
N ILE A 210 24.05 11.29 -0.92
CA ILE A 210 24.88 12.33 -0.28
C ILE A 210 25.62 13.19 -1.32
N GLU A 211 25.90 12.65 -2.51
CA GLU A 211 26.62 13.38 -3.56
C GLU A 211 25.71 14.36 -4.33
N ASN A 212 24.39 14.11 -4.35
CA ASN A 212 23.42 14.86 -5.13
C ASN A 212 22.30 15.44 -4.24
N PHE A 213 22.53 16.59 -3.59
CA PHE A 213 21.53 17.28 -2.77
C PHE A 213 20.41 18.00 -3.57
N SER A 214 19.98 17.47 -4.71
CA SER A 214 18.94 18.08 -5.54
C SER A 214 17.68 17.24 -5.52
N VAL A 215 16.64 17.73 -4.84
CA VAL A 215 15.31 17.09 -4.85
C VAL A 215 14.79 16.93 -6.28
N LEU A 216 15.04 17.89 -7.16
CA LEU A 216 14.66 17.81 -8.58
C LEU A 216 15.33 16.63 -9.30
N HIS A 217 16.57 16.29 -8.94
CA HIS A 217 17.27 15.15 -9.52
C HIS A 217 16.58 13.84 -9.14
N PHE A 218 16.30 13.63 -7.86
CA PHE A 218 15.59 12.42 -7.41
C PHE A 218 14.14 12.39 -7.91
N PHE A 219 13.47 13.55 -7.98
CA PHE A 219 12.12 13.66 -8.53
C PHE A 219 12.06 13.18 -9.99
N GLN A 220 13.10 13.44 -10.78
CA GLN A 220 13.20 13.00 -12.18
C GLN A 220 13.68 11.54 -12.31
N GLU A 221 14.12 10.92 -11.22
CA GLU A 221 14.65 9.57 -11.25
C GLU A 221 13.56 8.56 -11.57
N LYS A 222 13.80 7.74 -12.59
CA LYS A 222 12.97 6.60 -12.92
C LYS A 222 13.40 5.41 -12.06
N SER A 223 13.16 5.52 -10.75
CA SER A 223 13.40 4.44 -9.79
C SER A 223 12.38 4.48 -8.65
N PRO A 224 12.29 3.42 -7.81
CA PRO A 224 11.39 3.41 -6.65
C PRO A 224 11.71 4.54 -5.65
N ARG A 225 12.97 4.97 -5.58
CA ARG A 225 13.39 6.17 -4.84
C ARG A 225 12.76 7.43 -5.44
N GLY A 226 12.83 7.62 -6.75
CA GLY A 226 12.17 8.75 -7.40
C GLY A 226 10.65 8.72 -7.28
N LEU A 227 10.06 7.52 -7.27
CA LEU A 227 8.63 7.31 -6.99
C LEU A 227 8.26 7.84 -5.59
N LEU A 228 9.03 7.49 -4.55
CA LEU A 228 8.85 8.04 -3.20
C LEU A 228 8.88 9.57 -3.23
N ILE A 229 9.90 10.17 -3.85
CA ILE A 229 10.05 11.63 -3.87
C ILE A 229 8.85 12.30 -4.55
N ARG A 230 8.36 11.75 -5.67
CA ARG A 230 7.14 12.27 -6.33
C ARG A 230 5.91 12.16 -5.43
N THR A 231 5.75 11.06 -4.70
CA THR A 231 4.66 10.90 -3.74
C THR A 231 4.73 11.95 -2.62
N LEU A 232 5.90 12.17 -2.02
CA LEU A 232 6.06 13.15 -0.94
C LEU A 232 5.78 14.59 -1.40
N VAL A 233 6.21 14.92 -2.62
CA VAL A 233 5.96 16.24 -3.21
C VAL A 233 4.48 16.43 -3.49
N ALA A 234 3.79 15.40 -3.98
CA ALA A 234 2.34 15.47 -4.12
C ALA A 234 1.67 15.70 -2.74
N MET A 235 2.18 15.06 -1.67
CA MET A 235 1.67 15.21 -0.29
C MET A 235 1.84 16.59 0.34
N ASP A 236 2.80 17.37 -0.12
CA ASP A 236 2.94 18.78 0.28
C ASP A 236 1.96 19.71 -0.46
N ASP A 237 1.46 19.28 -1.63
CA ASP A 237 0.50 20.05 -2.42
C ASP A 237 -0.92 19.92 -1.82
N ASP A 238 -1.25 20.86 -0.94
CA ASP A 238 -2.49 20.95 -0.13
C ASP A 238 -3.79 20.93 -0.96
N ASP A 239 -3.70 21.09 -2.29
CA ASP A 239 -4.85 21.02 -3.20
C ASP A 239 -5.26 19.57 -3.56
N SER A 240 -4.50 18.55 -3.15
CA SER A 240 -4.73 17.16 -3.53
C SER A 240 -5.46 16.33 -2.47
N VAL A 241 -6.77 16.15 -2.66
CA VAL A 241 -7.66 15.30 -1.84
C VAL A 241 -7.35 13.79 -2.00
N TYR A 242 -6.26 13.40 -2.67
CA TYR A 242 -6.05 12.04 -3.22
C TYR A 242 -4.87 11.28 -2.61
N LEU A 243 -4.39 11.68 -1.44
CA LEU A 243 -3.06 11.28 -0.96
C LEU A 243 -3.12 10.37 0.27
N PRO A 244 -2.14 9.47 0.44
CA PRO A 244 -2.05 8.65 1.64
C PRO A 244 -1.82 9.55 2.86
N GLU A 245 -2.36 9.17 4.02
CA GLU A 245 -2.03 9.86 5.28
C GLU A 245 -0.61 9.50 5.73
N THR A 246 -0.14 8.30 5.41
CA THR A 246 1.21 7.85 5.75
C THR A 246 1.80 7.01 4.62
N VAL A 247 3.00 7.37 4.19
CA VAL A 247 3.89 6.58 3.36
C VAL A 247 4.85 5.81 4.27
N TRP A 248 5.02 4.53 3.98
CA TRP A 248 5.83 3.62 4.76
C TRP A 248 7.00 3.10 3.92
N LEU A 249 8.19 3.11 4.49
CA LEU A 249 9.34 2.36 3.97
C LEU A 249 9.42 1.04 4.71
N ILE A 250 9.27 -0.07 3.98
CA ILE A 250 9.48 -1.41 4.52
C ILE A 250 10.96 -1.74 4.35
N ASP A 251 11.67 -1.88 5.48
CA ASP A 251 13.07 -2.28 5.49
C ASP A 251 13.21 -3.69 6.07
N HIS A 252 13.56 -4.62 5.19
CA HIS A 252 13.76 -6.04 5.54
C HIS A 252 15.09 -6.28 6.27
N SER A 253 16.04 -5.36 6.17
CA SER A 253 17.35 -5.45 6.80
C SER A 253 17.33 -5.09 8.29
N LEU A 254 16.34 -4.31 8.73
CA LEU A 254 16.18 -3.92 10.12
C LEU A 254 15.94 -5.13 11.02
N LYS A 255 16.74 -5.24 12.08
CA LYS A 255 16.57 -6.25 13.13
C LYS A 255 16.61 -5.59 14.50
N ARG A 256 15.59 -5.84 15.30
CA ARG A 256 15.50 -5.28 16.65
C ARG A 256 16.58 -5.87 17.55
N ASP A 257 17.28 -5.01 18.27
CA ASP A 257 18.29 -5.36 19.27
C ASP A 257 17.61 -6.11 20.44
N LYS A 258 17.85 -7.43 20.55
CA LYS A 258 17.21 -8.32 21.54
C LYS A 258 17.44 -7.88 22.99
N ASP A 259 18.59 -7.29 23.28
CA ASP A 259 18.97 -6.85 24.63
C ASP A 259 18.28 -5.56 25.08
N LYS A 260 17.63 -4.83 24.15
CA LYS A 260 16.88 -3.60 24.44
C LYS A 260 15.37 -3.82 24.54
N GLY A 261 14.88 -4.96 24.02
CA GLY A 261 13.45 -5.30 23.96
C GLY A 261 12.73 -5.55 25.29
N ASP A 262 13.47 -5.75 26.40
CA ASP A 262 12.89 -5.92 27.75
C ASP A 262 12.53 -4.59 28.44
N ARG A 263 12.92 -3.45 27.85
CA ARG A 263 12.39 -2.16 28.29
C ARG A 263 11.01 -2.01 27.70
N VAL A 264 9.99 -2.34 28.51
CA VAL A 264 8.56 -2.12 28.26
C VAL A 264 8.36 -0.77 27.56
N THR A 265 8.24 -0.79 26.22
CA THR A 265 7.81 0.39 25.47
C THR A 265 6.30 0.45 25.62
N SER A 266 5.82 1.37 26.44
CA SER A 266 4.39 1.63 26.69
C SER A 266 3.63 2.18 25.48
N ARG A 267 4.26 2.22 24.29
CA ARG A 267 3.67 2.63 23.02
C ARG A 267 3.74 1.45 22.07
N GLU A 268 2.61 0.79 21.86
CA GLU A 268 2.46 -0.14 20.75
C GLU A 268 2.36 0.68 19.45
N GLY A 269 3.36 0.56 18.58
CA GLY A 269 3.33 1.14 17.24
C GLY A 269 2.29 0.43 16.36
N LYS A 270 2.04 0.97 15.16
CA LYS A 270 1.22 0.28 14.17
C LYS A 270 1.89 -1.03 13.76
N VAL A 271 1.11 -2.11 13.72
CA VAL A 271 1.53 -3.42 13.21
C VAL A 271 0.60 -3.82 12.08
N PHE A 272 1.17 -4.24 10.95
CA PHE A 272 0.46 -4.76 9.80
C PHE A 272 0.81 -6.23 9.61
N HIS A 273 -0.19 -7.08 9.42
CA HIS A 273 0.01 -8.53 9.34
C HIS A 273 -0.07 -9.03 7.91
N GLY A 274 0.95 -9.77 7.47
CA GLY A 274 0.96 -10.57 6.26
C GLY A 274 0.58 -12.03 6.53
N SER A 275 0.83 -12.92 5.56
CA SER A 275 0.59 -14.36 5.65
C SER A 275 1.53 -15.04 6.64
N ASN A 276 2.83 -14.73 6.56
CA ASN A 276 3.87 -15.34 7.40
C ASN A 276 4.79 -14.31 8.09
N GLU A 277 4.52 -13.02 7.89
CA GLU A 277 5.37 -11.90 8.34
C GLU A 277 4.49 -10.84 9.00
N LYS A 278 5.09 -10.03 9.87
CA LYS A 278 4.48 -8.82 10.43
C LYS A 278 5.41 -7.63 10.17
N PHE A 279 4.79 -6.51 9.81
CA PHE A 279 5.47 -5.26 9.52
C PHE A 279 5.20 -4.30 10.68
N VAL A 280 6.24 -4.00 11.45
CA VAL A 280 6.13 -3.30 12.73
C VAL A 280 6.72 -1.90 12.60
N GLN A 281 5.94 -0.90 12.97
CA GLN A 281 6.41 0.49 13.03
C GLN A 281 7.62 0.61 13.94
N VAL A 282 8.67 1.24 13.41
CA VAL A 282 9.83 1.67 14.18
C VAL A 282 9.47 2.96 14.90
N LEU A 283 9.42 2.91 16.24
CA LEU A 283 9.14 4.07 17.09
C LEU A 283 10.40 4.72 17.65
N ASP A 284 11.45 3.93 17.84
CA ASP A 284 12.75 4.36 18.33
C ASP A 284 13.85 3.70 17.49
N GLY A 285 14.57 4.51 16.72
CA GLY A 285 15.69 4.04 15.90
C GLY A 285 16.81 3.42 16.74
N HIS A 286 16.93 3.75 18.03
CA HIS A 286 17.92 3.17 18.92
C HIS A 286 17.71 1.68 19.18
N ASP A 287 16.48 1.17 19.01
CA ASP A 287 16.19 -0.27 19.10
C ASP A 287 16.74 -1.06 17.91
N TYR A 288 17.20 -0.37 16.86
CA TYR A 288 17.71 -0.93 15.61
C TYR A 288 19.15 -0.49 15.33
N SER A 289 19.87 -0.04 16.36
CA SER A 289 21.22 0.53 16.20
C SER A 289 22.23 -0.41 15.56
N GLY A 290 22.06 -1.73 15.74
CA GLY A 290 22.92 -2.74 15.11
C GLY A 290 22.75 -2.86 13.59
N THR A 291 21.68 -2.30 13.03
CA THR A 291 21.33 -2.35 11.60
C THR A 291 20.99 -0.97 11.05
N TYR A 292 21.53 0.10 11.64
CA TYR A 292 21.21 1.48 11.23
C TYR A 292 21.91 1.89 9.94
N ASP A 293 23.17 1.50 9.76
CA ASP A 293 23.95 1.86 8.57
C ASP A 293 23.34 1.27 7.29
N HIS A 294 23.16 2.12 6.28
CA HIS A 294 22.48 1.85 5.01
C HIS A 294 21.04 1.34 5.15
N SER A 295 20.36 1.72 6.23
CA SER A 295 18.95 1.40 6.47
C SER A 295 18.00 2.50 6.00
N ALA A 296 16.71 2.17 5.96
CA ALA A 296 15.65 3.15 5.74
C ALA A 296 15.63 4.26 6.80
N LEU A 297 16.13 4.00 8.03
CA LEU A 297 16.21 5.00 9.09
C LEU A 297 17.27 6.05 8.76
N GLU A 298 18.48 5.62 8.39
CA GLU A 298 19.54 6.53 7.96
C GLU A 298 19.11 7.31 6.70
N PHE A 299 18.50 6.61 5.73
CA PHE A 299 17.96 7.26 4.55
C PHE A 299 16.91 8.34 4.90
N LEU A 300 15.99 8.05 5.83
CA LEU A 300 14.97 9.00 6.27
C LEU A 300 15.59 10.24 6.92
N ASP A 301 16.60 10.06 7.78
CA ASP A 301 17.31 11.18 8.42
C ASP A 301 17.98 12.09 7.37
N HIS A 302 18.65 11.49 6.38
CA HIS A 302 19.27 12.23 5.29
C HIS A 302 18.24 12.90 4.37
N LEU A 303 17.09 12.27 4.14
CA LEU A 303 16.00 12.86 3.37
C LEU A 303 15.36 14.04 4.11
N GLY A 304 15.21 13.95 5.43
CA GLY A 304 14.79 15.06 6.28
C GLY A 304 15.73 16.26 6.14
N ILE A 305 17.04 16.05 6.22
CA ILE A 305 18.03 17.12 6.00
C ILE A 305 17.91 17.74 4.59
N LEU A 306 17.64 16.92 3.57
CA LEU A 306 17.48 17.37 2.18
C LEU A 306 16.22 18.24 2.00
N LEU A 307 15.09 17.83 2.58
CA LEU A 307 13.79 18.49 2.41
C LEU A 307 13.61 19.68 3.36
N ASP A 308 14.05 19.55 4.60
CA ASP A 308 13.92 20.57 5.64
C ASP A 308 15.05 21.61 5.53
N GLY A 309 16.15 21.28 4.86
CA GLY A 309 17.28 22.17 4.58
C GLY A 309 18.19 22.45 5.79
N LEU A 310 19.50 22.54 5.55
CA LEU A 310 20.42 23.16 6.50
C LEU A 310 20.18 24.66 6.51
N GLU A 311 19.99 25.26 7.69
CA GLU A 311 19.61 26.66 7.84
C GLU A 311 20.35 27.64 6.88
N PRO A 312 19.63 28.57 6.23
CA PRO A 312 18.17 28.68 6.23
C PRO A 312 17.56 27.60 5.31
N PRO A 313 16.38 27.04 5.69
CA PRO A 313 15.70 25.97 4.96
C PRO A 313 15.50 26.41 3.51
N ARG A 314 16.26 25.79 2.60
CA ARG A 314 16.07 25.98 1.17
C ARG A 314 14.94 25.05 0.76
N HIS A 315 13.70 25.47 0.97
CA HIS A 315 12.56 24.79 0.37
C HIS A 315 12.83 24.64 -1.13
N SER A 316 12.97 23.41 -1.60
CA SER A 316 13.10 23.12 -3.02
C SER A 316 11.71 23.29 -3.64
N CYS A 317 11.36 24.51 -4.03
CA CYS A 317 10.13 24.77 -4.77
C CYS A 317 10.20 23.98 -6.09
N LEU A 318 9.50 22.86 -6.16
CA LEU A 318 9.39 22.09 -7.38
C LEU A 318 8.34 22.77 -8.26
N ARG A 319 8.75 23.10 -9.48
CA ARG A 319 7.95 23.87 -10.43
C ARG A 319 6.84 22.97 -10.98
N HIS A 320 5.59 23.21 -10.62
CA HIS A 320 4.44 22.55 -11.24
C HIS A 320 3.88 23.42 -12.37
N ASN A 321 3.80 22.89 -13.60
CA ASN A 321 3.09 23.48 -14.75
C ASN A 321 3.31 24.98 -15.06
N GLY A 322 4.52 25.51 -14.84
CA GLY A 322 4.83 26.91 -15.22
C GLY A 322 4.16 27.98 -14.36
N MET A 323 3.35 27.60 -13.37
CA MET A 323 3.03 28.42 -12.21
C MET A 323 4.07 28.16 -11.11
N TYR A 324 4.45 29.19 -10.38
CA TYR A 324 5.13 28.96 -9.11
C TYR A 324 4.10 28.31 -8.19
N ILE A 325 4.19 27.00 -7.97
CA ILE A 325 3.75 26.46 -6.69
C ILE A 325 4.87 26.85 -5.74
N GLY A 326 4.71 28.03 -5.12
CA GLY A 326 5.44 28.32 -3.91
C GLY A 326 5.09 27.20 -2.93
N CYS A 327 6.07 26.66 -2.22
CA CYS A 327 5.75 25.92 -1.00
C CYS A 327 4.79 26.81 -0.19
N ASN A 328 3.64 26.31 0.23
CA ASN A 328 2.66 27.12 0.97
C ASN A 328 3.30 27.76 2.24
N GLY A 329 4.37 27.15 2.78
CA GLY A 329 5.19 27.71 3.86
C GLY A 329 6.17 28.84 3.45
N CYS A 330 6.42 29.06 2.16
CA CYS A 330 7.26 30.14 1.66
C CYS A 330 6.48 31.43 1.36
N ASP A 331 5.23 31.32 0.88
CA ASP A 331 4.43 32.47 0.47
C ASP A 331 3.53 33.01 1.61
N ALA A 332 3.12 32.14 2.54
CA ALA A 332 2.60 32.58 3.82
C ALA A 332 3.78 32.73 4.77
N GLY A 333 4.03 33.93 5.32
CA GLY A 333 5.01 34.14 6.40
C GLY A 333 4.68 33.43 7.72
N GLY A 334 4.02 32.27 7.66
CA GLY A 334 3.77 31.33 8.74
C GLY A 334 4.81 30.21 8.70
N SER A 335 5.52 30.05 9.81
CA SER A 335 6.62 29.12 10.04
C SER A 335 6.19 27.66 10.21
N ASP A 336 5.23 27.17 9.43
CA ASP A 336 4.84 25.77 9.47
C ASP A 336 5.77 24.99 8.53
N TYR A 337 6.91 24.57 9.07
CA TYR A 337 7.86 23.71 8.38
C TYR A 337 7.19 22.38 8.03
N TYR A 338 7.17 22.03 6.73
CA TYR A 338 6.84 20.66 6.32
C TYR A 338 7.84 19.72 6.99
N CYS A 339 7.36 18.78 7.81
CA CYS A 339 8.21 17.79 8.46
C CYS A 339 7.93 16.44 7.82
N VAL A 340 8.91 15.92 7.07
CA VAL A 340 8.77 14.65 6.35
C VAL A 340 8.40 13.49 7.29
N GLU A 341 8.82 13.54 8.55
CA GLU A 341 8.56 12.50 9.56
C GLU A 341 7.07 12.35 9.92
N HIS A 342 6.24 13.37 9.67
CA HIS A 342 4.79 13.26 9.86
C HIS A 342 4.14 12.36 8.82
N HIS A 343 4.71 12.30 7.60
CA HIS A 343 4.13 11.61 6.46
C HIS A 343 4.89 10.35 6.07
N LEU A 344 6.19 10.29 6.34
CA LEU A 344 7.07 9.17 5.98
C LEU A 344 7.57 8.47 7.25
N GLN A 345 7.30 7.16 7.34
CA GLN A 345 7.67 6.34 8.49
C GLN A 345 8.27 5.01 8.06
N VAL A 346 8.93 4.31 8.98
CA VAL A 346 9.63 3.05 8.69
C VAL A 346 8.94 1.87 9.37
N LEU A 347 8.82 0.77 8.62
CA LEU A 347 8.38 -0.54 9.09
C LEU A 347 9.56 -1.53 9.05
N ALA A 348 9.82 -2.20 10.16
CA ALA A 348 10.71 -3.35 10.20
C ALA A 348 9.93 -4.64 9.88
N CYS A 349 10.54 -5.54 9.12
CA CYS A 349 10.00 -6.87 8.87
C CYS A 349 10.42 -7.87 9.96
N GLU A 350 9.43 -8.44 10.65
CA GLU A 350 9.60 -9.46 11.68
C GLU A 350 8.82 -10.74 11.29
N ASP A 351 9.33 -11.91 11.68
CA ASP A 351 8.62 -13.18 11.48
C ASP A 351 7.29 -13.18 12.26
N ALA A 352 6.24 -13.78 11.69
CA ALA A 352 5.01 -14.04 12.42
C ALA A 352 5.25 -15.18 13.45
N GLU A 353 4.79 -14.97 14.69
CA GLU A 353 4.89 -15.95 15.80
C GLU A 353 4.00 -17.18 15.60
#